data_AF-A0A382T545-F1
#
_entry.id   AF-A0A382T545-F1
#
_cell.length_a   1.000
_cell.length_b   1.000
_cell.length_c   1.000
_cell.angle_alpha   90.00
_cell.angle_beta   90.00
_cell.angle_gamma   90.00
#
_symmetry.space_group_name_H-M   'P 1'
#
loop_
_entity.id
_entity.type
_entity.pdbx_description
1 polymer ?
#
loop_
_entity_poly.entity_id
_entity_poly.type
_entity_poly.pdbx_seq_one_letter_code
_entity_poly.pdbx_strand_id
1 'polypeptide(L)'
;MVAAVWGTLLHPDIVTYKWIIIAGVIGSVIGIAMSALIPMTKMPERIALSHAFGGLAAALVGVSHYYEHAGHLDRITMSALGFEMMFGAVTFTGSLMAFGKLQGVVTSRNVTYPFQNVTNIGMFGAMLTLWAALIVNVGVPQDLMFYSLFGLALVLGVLLILPIGGADMP
;
A
#
# COMPACT_ATOMS: atom_id res chain seq x y z
N MET A 1 14.36 -8.47 -12.68
CA MET A 1 14.33 -8.50 -11.20
C MET A 1 15.71 -8.71 -10.59
N VAL A 2 16.38 -9.86 -10.81
CA VAL A 2 17.71 -10.14 -10.23
C VAL A 2 18.74 -9.04 -10.51
N ALA A 3 18.84 -8.58 -11.76
CA ALA A 3 19.75 -7.49 -12.13
C ALA A 3 19.47 -6.17 -11.39
N ALA A 4 18.19 -5.85 -11.11
CA ALA A 4 17.82 -4.64 -10.37
C ALA A 4 18.24 -4.75 -8.90
N VAL A 5 17.98 -5.90 -8.27
CA VAL A 5 18.41 -6.17 -6.88
C VAL A 5 19.93 -6.09 -6.75
N TRP A 6 20.67 -6.71 -7.68
CA TRP A 6 22.12 -6.61 -7.71
C TRP A 6 22.61 -5.19 -7.93
N GLY A 7 22.00 -4.43 -8.85
CA GLY A 7 22.32 -3.02 -9.05
C GLY A 7 22.14 -2.19 -7.78
N THR A 8 21.04 -2.37 -7.05
CA THR A 8 20.79 -1.65 -5.79
C THR A 8 21.78 -2.05 -4.69
N LEU A 9 22.20 -3.31 -4.60
CA LEU A 9 23.17 -3.76 -3.60
C LEU A 9 24.58 -3.17 -3.76
N LEU A 10 24.89 -2.65 -4.95
CA LEU A 10 26.15 -1.95 -5.24
C LEU A 10 26.10 -0.46 -4.85
N HIS A 11 25.00 0.03 -4.29
CA HIS A 11 24.88 1.43 -3.89
C HIS A 11 25.87 1.79 -2.77
N PRO A 12 26.68 2.86 -2.90
CA PRO A 12 27.73 3.19 -1.93
C PRO A 12 27.24 3.48 -0.51
N ASP A 13 25.99 3.94 -0.37
CA ASP A 13 25.42 4.36 0.92
C ASP A 13 24.92 3.20 1.81
N ILE A 14 25.08 1.94 1.38
CA ILE A 14 24.65 0.79 2.16
C ILE A 14 25.62 0.54 3.32
N VAL A 15 25.23 0.96 4.53
CA VAL A 15 26.02 0.81 5.75
C VAL A 15 26.04 -0.64 6.26
N THR A 16 24.95 -1.40 6.11
CA THR A 16 24.86 -2.77 6.65
C THR A 16 23.96 -3.68 5.82
N TYR A 17 24.56 -4.72 5.23
CA TYR A 17 23.85 -5.74 4.45
C TYR A 17 23.03 -6.72 5.29
N LYS A 18 23.29 -6.81 6.60
CA LYS A 18 22.67 -7.80 7.50
C LYS A 18 21.14 -7.77 7.45
N TRP A 19 20.53 -6.59 7.58
CA TRP A 19 19.07 -6.45 7.59
C TRP A 19 18.45 -6.72 6.23
N ILE A 20 19.12 -6.29 5.15
CA ILE A 20 18.67 -6.52 3.76
C ILE A 20 18.63 -8.02 3.48
N ILE A 21 19.69 -8.76 3.83
CA ILE A 21 19.76 -10.20 3.61
C ILE A 21 18.71 -10.94 4.45
N ILE A 22 18.57 -10.59 5.75
CA ILE A 22 17.57 -11.22 6.62
C ILE A 22 16.15 -11.03 6.06
N ALA A 23 15.77 -9.80 5.74
CA ALA A 23 14.45 -9.51 5.18
C ALA A 23 14.24 -10.20 3.82
N GLY A 24 15.25 -10.19 2.95
CA GLY A 24 15.21 -10.84 1.65
C GLY A 24 15.05 -12.36 1.74
N VAL A 25 15.77 -13.01 2.66
CA VAL A 25 15.64 -14.46 2.89
C VAL A 25 14.27 -14.81 3.45
N ILE A 26 13.81 -14.09 4.48
CA ILE A 26 12.48 -14.33 5.07
C ILE A 26 11.38 -14.16 4.03
N GLY A 27 11.40 -13.04 3.29
CA GLY A 27 10.41 -12.76 2.24
C GLY A 27 10.44 -13.80 1.12
N SER A 28 11.64 -14.24 0.69
CA SER A 28 11.80 -15.26 -0.34
C SER A 28 11.28 -16.63 0.11
N VAL A 29 11.59 -17.04 1.35
CA VAL A 29 11.11 -18.31 1.90
C VAL A 29 9.59 -18.33 1.99
N ILE A 30 8.99 -17.27 2.54
CA ILE A 30 7.53 -17.15 2.63
C ILE A 30 6.91 -17.13 1.23
N GLY A 31 7.46 -16.34 0.30
CA GLY A 31 6.96 -16.23 -1.07
C GLY A 31 7.04 -17.54 -1.85
N ILE A 32 8.14 -18.28 -1.73
CA ILE A 32 8.31 -19.60 -2.36
C ILE A 32 7.34 -20.61 -1.74
N ALA A 33 7.21 -20.62 -0.42
CA ALA A 33 6.27 -21.51 0.27
C ALA A 33 4.83 -21.23 -0.16
N MET A 34 4.38 -19.96 -0.13
CA MET A 34 3.07 -19.56 -0.64
C MET A 34 2.90 -19.95 -2.11
N SER A 35 3.96 -19.84 -2.91
CA SER A 35 3.93 -20.18 -4.32
C SER A 35 3.75 -21.66 -4.61
N ALA A 36 4.43 -22.51 -3.85
CA ALA A 36 4.47 -23.94 -4.07
C ALA A 36 3.28 -24.68 -3.41
N LEU A 37 2.74 -24.12 -2.32
CA LEU A 37 1.75 -24.80 -1.49
C LEU A 37 0.29 -24.43 -1.82
N ILE A 38 0.04 -23.26 -2.43
CA ILE A 38 -1.33 -22.82 -2.74
C ILE A 38 -1.83 -23.50 -4.03
N PRO A 39 -2.99 -24.18 -4.01
CA PRO A 39 -3.59 -24.81 -5.20
C PRO A 39 -3.88 -23.81 -6.32
N MET A 40 -3.80 -24.26 -7.58
CA MET A 40 -4.08 -23.42 -8.76
C MET A 40 -5.53 -22.94 -8.84
N THR A 41 -6.47 -23.59 -8.14
CA THR A 41 -7.86 -23.11 -8.02
C THR A 41 -7.99 -21.84 -7.20
N LYS A 42 -7.00 -21.54 -6.35
CA LYS A 42 -6.90 -20.38 -5.46
C LYS A 42 -5.94 -19.31 -5.99
N MET A 43 -5.68 -19.33 -7.30
CA MET A 43 -4.81 -18.36 -7.95
C MET A 43 -5.26 -16.90 -7.72
N PRO A 44 -6.56 -16.56 -7.85
CA PRO A 44 -7.03 -15.19 -7.64
C PRO A 44 -6.66 -14.63 -6.26
N GLU A 45 -6.88 -15.42 -5.21
CA GLU A 45 -6.58 -15.06 -3.82
C GLU A 45 -5.08 -14.82 -3.60
N ARG A 46 -4.26 -15.69 -4.20
CA ARG A 46 -2.81 -15.59 -4.13
C ARG A 46 -2.30 -14.34 -4.85
N ILE A 47 -2.86 -13.99 -6.00
CA ILE A 47 -2.51 -12.75 -6.72
C ILE A 47 -2.87 -11.53 -5.88
N ALA A 48 -4.07 -11.51 -5.29
CA ALA A 48 -4.51 -10.43 -4.40
C ALA A 48 -3.55 -10.25 -3.21
N LEU A 49 -3.15 -11.34 -2.54
CA LEU A 49 -2.16 -11.31 -1.46
C LEU A 49 -0.80 -10.78 -1.92
N SER A 50 -0.30 -11.23 -3.07
CA SER A 50 0.97 -10.76 -3.62
C SER A 50 0.94 -9.27 -3.95
N HIS A 51 -0.17 -8.77 -4.49
CA HIS A 51 -0.37 -7.36 -4.78
C HIS A 51 -0.47 -6.52 -3.50
N ALA A 52 -1.10 -7.07 -2.45
CA ALA A 52 -1.15 -6.44 -1.13
C ALA A 52 0.26 -6.19 -0.56
N PHE A 53 1.14 -7.20 -0.59
CA PHE A 53 2.52 -7.04 -0.11
C PHE A 53 3.33 -6.04 -0.92
N GLY A 54 3.13 -5.97 -2.24
CA GLY A 54 3.75 -4.94 -3.08
C GLY A 54 3.29 -3.53 -2.70
N GLY A 55 1.98 -3.33 -2.50
CA GLY A 55 1.43 -2.06 -2.03
C GLY A 55 1.93 -1.66 -0.64
N LEU A 56 2.03 -2.61 0.28
CA LEU A 56 2.58 -2.38 1.62
C LEU A 56 4.07 -1.98 1.55
N ALA A 57 4.85 -2.64 0.69
CA ALA A 57 6.26 -2.30 0.51
C ALA A 57 6.42 -0.85 0.02
N ALA A 58 5.67 -0.44 -1.01
CA ALA A 58 5.67 0.95 -1.49
C ALA A 58 5.25 1.94 -0.39
N ALA A 59 4.21 1.62 0.36
CA ALA A 59 3.76 2.47 1.45
C ALA A 59 4.81 2.63 2.56
N LEU A 60 5.43 1.54 2.99
CA LEU A 60 6.45 1.55 4.04
C LEU A 60 7.74 2.25 3.58
N VAL A 61 8.14 2.11 2.31
CA VAL A 61 9.27 2.85 1.74
C VAL A 61 8.98 4.35 1.76
N GLY A 62 7.79 4.77 1.33
CA GLY A 62 7.35 6.17 1.40
C GLY A 62 7.36 6.73 2.83
N VAL A 63 6.85 5.96 3.81
CA VAL A 63 6.88 6.34 5.23
C VAL A 63 8.31 6.41 5.77
N SER A 64 9.17 5.45 5.45
CA SER A 64 10.55 5.40 5.90
C SER A 64 11.33 6.62 5.41
N HIS A 65 11.23 6.93 4.12
CA HIS A 65 11.93 8.07 3.53
C HIS A 65 11.40 9.40 4.07
N TYR A 66 10.09 9.50 4.32
CA TYR A 66 9.50 10.66 4.98
C TYR A 66 10.05 10.85 6.39
N TYR A 67 10.11 9.78 7.18
CA TYR A 67 10.60 9.81 8.56
C TYR A 67 12.09 10.19 8.66
N GLU A 68 12.93 9.65 7.79
CA GLU A 68 14.37 9.94 7.79
C GLU A 68 14.71 11.37 7.36
N HIS A 69 13.89 11.97 6.50
CA HIS A 69 14.16 13.29 5.90
C HIS A 69 13.12 14.35 6.30
N ALA A 70 12.35 14.10 7.36
CA ALA A 70 11.27 14.98 7.80
C ALA A 70 11.79 16.42 7.96
N GLY A 71 11.06 17.38 7.38
CA GLY A 71 11.40 18.81 7.41
C GLY A 71 12.47 19.28 6.41
N HIS A 72 13.12 18.39 5.67
CA HIS A 72 14.17 18.74 4.69
C HIS A 72 13.84 18.30 3.25
N LEU A 73 12.62 17.81 3.02
CA LEU A 73 12.17 17.33 1.71
C LEU A 73 11.84 18.49 0.78
N ASP A 74 12.38 18.46 -0.44
CA ASP A 74 11.91 19.31 -1.53
C ASP A 74 10.47 18.95 -1.93
N ARG A 75 9.76 19.91 -2.53
CA ARG A 75 8.36 19.77 -2.96
C ARG A 75 8.17 18.61 -3.93
N ILE A 76 9.11 18.39 -4.84
CA ILE A 76 9.02 17.29 -5.82
C ILE A 76 9.11 15.96 -5.09
N THR A 77 10.11 15.78 -4.22
CA THR A 77 10.28 14.57 -3.41
C THR A 77 9.08 14.31 -2.52
N MET A 78 8.58 15.33 -1.83
CA MET A 78 7.38 15.24 -0.98
C MET A 78 6.15 14.78 -1.78
N SER A 79 5.98 15.31 -3.00
CA SER A 79 4.87 14.92 -3.87
C SER A 79 4.95 13.43 -4.27
N ALA A 80 6.14 12.96 -4.64
CA ALA A 80 6.37 11.57 -5.03
C ALA A 80 6.13 10.62 -3.85
N LEU A 81 6.70 10.91 -2.69
CA LEU A 81 6.54 10.10 -1.48
C LEU A 81 5.08 10.04 -1.01
N GLY A 82 4.39 11.20 -0.99
CA GLY A 82 2.98 11.26 -0.63
C GLY A 82 2.11 10.45 -1.59
N PHE A 83 2.42 10.47 -2.89
CA PHE A 83 1.68 9.72 -3.91
C PHE A 83 1.93 8.21 -3.82
N GLU A 84 3.21 7.82 -3.70
CA GLU A 84 3.65 6.43 -3.51
C GLU A 84 2.99 5.82 -2.27
N MET A 85 3.06 6.52 -1.14
CA MET A 85 2.48 6.09 0.12
C MET A 85 0.95 5.96 0.02
N MET A 86 0.29 6.96 -0.57
CA MET A 86 -1.17 7.00 -0.70
C MET A 86 -1.69 5.81 -1.53
N PHE A 87 -1.14 5.60 -2.72
CA PHE A 87 -1.59 4.49 -3.58
C PHE A 87 -1.10 3.13 -3.09
N GLY A 88 0.07 3.04 -2.45
CA GLY A 88 0.53 1.83 -1.78
C GLY A 88 -0.43 1.37 -0.69
N ALA A 89 -0.88 2.30 0.16
CA ALA A 89 -1.81 2.02 1.26
C ALA A 89 -3.22 1.62 0.77
N VAL A 90 -3.78 2.32 -0.23
CA VAL A 90 -5.07 1.95 -0.86
C VAL A 90 -4.98 0.55 -1.47
N THR A 91 -3.90 0.28 -2.19
CA THR A 91 -3.63 -1.03 -2.80
C THR A 91 -3.55 -2.14 -1.76
N PHE A 92 -2.84 -1.89 -0.66
CA PHE A 92 -2.64 -2.86 0.41
C PHE A 92 -3.99 -3.30 1.01
N THR A 93 -4.80 -2.36 1.51
CA THR A 93 -6.06 -2.72 2.18
C THR A 93 -7.13 -3.19 1.20
N GLY A 94 -7.17 -2.64 -0.01
CA GLY A 94 -8.07 -3.13 -1.07
C GLY A 94 -7.77 -4.58 -1.44
N SER A 95 -6.48 -4.91 -1.62
CA SER A 95 -6.07 -6.27 -1.99
C SER A 95 -6.26 -7.27 -0.83
N LEU A 96 -6.09 -6.84 0.43
CA LEU A 96 -6.45 -7.67 1.59
C LEU A 96 -7.96 -7.94 1.67
N MET A 97 -8.79 -6.95 1.37
CA MET A 97 -10.25 -7.14 1.31
C MET A 97 -10.66 -8.09 0.18
N ALA A 98 -10.05 -7.98 -1.00
CA ALA A 98 -10.28 -8.89 -2.11
C ALA A 98 -9.88 -10.33 -1.74
N PHE A 99 -8.68 -10.51 -1.19
CA PHE A 99 -8.23 -11.80 -0.66
C PHE A 99 -9.20 -12.37 0.37
N GLY A 100 -9.61 -11.57 1.35
CA GLY A 100 -10.52 -11.98 2.41
C GLY A 100 -11.88 -12.42 1.89
N LYS A 101 -12.41 -11.75 0.87
CA LYS A 101 -13.68 -12.10 0.23
C LYS A 101 -13.59 -13.40 -0.56
N LEU A 102 -12.52 -13.60 -1.31
CA LEU A 102 -12.31 -14.82 -2.11
C LEU A 102 -12.05 -16.05 -1.23
N GLN A 103 -11.30 -15.89 -0.11
CA GLN A 103 -11.14 -16.97 0.88
C GLN A 103 -12.39 -17.23 1.74
N GLY A 104 -13.41 -16.38 1.68
CA GLY A 104 -14.59 -16.47 2.55
C GLY A 104 -14.32 -16.09 4.01
N VAL A 105 -13.20 -15.44 4.31
CA VAL A 105 -12.90 -14.85 5.63
C VAL A 105 -13.74 -13.60 5.86
N VAL A 106 -13.98 -12.83 4.79
CA VAL A 106 -14.86 -11.67 4.73
C VAL A 106 -16.10 -12.03 3.93
N THR A 107 -17.25 -11.44 4.25
CA THR A 107 -18.49 -11.66 3.50
C THR A 107 -18.30 -11.43 2.00
N SER A 108 -18.59 -12.46 1.20
CA SER A 108 -18.53 -12.42 -0.25
C SER A 108 -19.71 -11.66 -0.88
N ARG A 109 -20.74 -11.34 -0.10
CA ARG A 109 -21.88 -10.55 -0.57
C ARG A 109 -21.47 -9.09 -0.79
N ASN A 110 -22.12 -8.44 -1.75
CA ASN A 110 -22.09 -7.00 -1.90
C ASN A 110 -22.63 -6.30 -0.65
N VAL A 111 -21.77 -5.60 0.08
CA VAL A 111 -22.18 -4.77 1.22
C VAL A 111 -22.16 -3.32 0.77
N THR A 112 -23.33 -2.68 0.76
CA THR A 112 -23.48 -1.26 0.43
C THR A 112 -24.00 -0.50 1.64
N TYR A 113 -23.75 0.81 1.68
CA TYR A 113 -24.22 1.70 2.74
C TYR A 113 -24.75 3.01 2.14
N PRO A 114 -25.64 3.74 2.83
CA PRO A 114 -26.20 4.97 2.30
C PRO A 114 -25.10 6.00 1.99
N PHE A 115 -25.23 6.68 0.85
CA PHE A 115 -24.27 7.69 0.35
C PHE A 115 -22.86 7.18 0.01
N GLN A 116 -22.69 5.87 -0.21
CA GLN A 116 -21.40 5.26 -0.51
C GLN A 116 -20.56 6.00 -1.56
N ASN A 117 -21.14 6.34 -2.71
CA ASN A 117 -20.41 7.05 -3.78
C ASN A 117 -19.92 8.42 -3.30
N VAL A 118 -20.75 9.15 -2.55
CA VAL A 118 -20.40 10.45 -1.99
C VAL A 118 -19.29 10.30 -0.96
N THR A 119 -19.36 9.30 -0.08
CA THR A 119 -18.30 9.02 0.90
C THR A 119 -16.98 8.65 0.21
N ASN A 120 -17.00 7.74 -0.77
CA ASN A 120 -15.78 7.29 -1.45
C ASN A 120 -15.13 8.43 -2.26
N ILE A 121 -15.93 9.17 -3.02
CA ILE A 121 -15.44 10.34 -3.78
C ILE A 121 -14.96 11.44 -2.83
N GLY A 122 -15.70 11.69 -1.75
CA GLY A 122 -15.33 12.67 -0.74
C GLY A 122 -14.02 12.32 -0.04
N MET A 123 -13.82 11.05 0.34
CA MET A 123 -12.57 10.57 0.91
C MET A 123 -11.41 10.67 -0.07
N PHE A 124 -11.61 10.28 -1.33
CA PHE A 124 -10.59 10.43 -2.36
C PHE A 124 -10.22 11.92 -2.59
N GLY A 125 -11.22 12.80 -2.65
CA GLY A 125 -11.01 14.24 -2.75
C GLY A 125 -10.28 14.82 -1.54
N ALA A 126 -10.60 14.37 -0.32
CA ALA A 126 -9.89 14.75 0.90
C ALA A 126 -8.43 14.28 0.87
N MET A 127 -8.17 13.07 0.38
CA MET A 127 -6.81 12.56 0.20
C MET A 127 -6.01 13.40 -0.80
N LEU A 128 -6.58 13.73 -1.96
CA LEU A 128 -5.93 14.61 -2.94
C LEU A 128 -5.67 16.02 -2.37
N THR A 129 -6.59 16.54 -1.57
CA THR A 129 -6.45 17.85 -0.93
C THR A 129 -5.33 17.83 0.10
N LEU A 130 -5.27 16.79 0.96
CA LEU A 130 -4.19 16.63 1.93
C LEU A 130 -2.84 16.44 1.25
N TRP A 131 -2.79 15.64 0.18
CA TRP A 131 -1.59 15.46 -0.63
C TRP A 131 -1.11 16.77 -1.24
N ALA A 132 -2.01 17.57 -1.85
CA ALA A 132 -1.65 18.88 -2.38
C ALA A 132 -1.19 19.85 -1.27
N ALA A 133 -1.86 19.82 -0.12
CA ALA A 133 -1.51 20.66 1.03
C ALA A 133 -0.13 20.32 1.62
N LEU A 134 0.30 19.06 1.57
CA LEU A 134 1.66 18.64 1.95
C LEU A 134 2.73 19.30 1.07
N ILE A 135 2.45 19.48 -0.22
CA ILE A 135 3.39 20.06 -1.19
C ILE A 135 3.55 21.57 -1.00
N VAL A 136 2.45 22.28 -0.73
CA VAL A 136 2.48 23.76 -0.60
C VAL A 136 2.76 24.25 0.81
N ASN A 137 2.84 23.34 1.80
CA ASN A 137 3.14 23.62 3.21
C ASN A 137 2.27 24.74 3.82
N VAL A 138 1.00 24.41 4.07
CA VAL A 138 -0.03 25.34 4.59
C VAL A 138 0.12 25.72 6.07
N GLY A 139 1.29 25.52 6.69
CA GLY A 139 1.55 25.88 8.09
C GLY A 139 0.94 24.93 9.13
N VAL A 140 0.32 23.83 8.69
CA VAL A 140 -0.09 22.69 9.55
C VAL A 140 1.09 21.73 9.70
N PRO A 141 1.26 21.05 10.86
CA PRO A 141 2.33 20.06 11.02
C PRO A 141 2.28 18.98 9.93
N GLN A 142 3.37 18.84 9.19
CA GLN A 142 3.45 17.91 8.05
C GLN A 142 3.22 16.45 8.48
N ASP A 143 3.73 16.07 9.65
CA ASP A 143 3.57 14.71 10.18
C ASP A 143 2.08 14.36 10.32
N LEU A 144 1.30 15.27 10.91
CA LEU A 144 -0.12 15.08 11.08
C LEU A 144 -0.81 14.88 9.74
N MET A 145 -0.48 15.69 8.74
CA MET A 145 -1.07 15.60 7.40
C MET A 145 -0.67 14.31 6.69
N PHE A 146 0.61 13.91 6.79
CA PHE A 146 1.15 12.72 6.14
C PHE A 146 0.53 11.44 6.73
N TYR A 147 0.51 11.30 8.05
CA TYR A 147 -0.11 10.14 8.69
C TYR A 147 -1.64 10.15 8.59
N SER A 148 -2.28 11.32 8.52
CA SER A 148 -3.72 11.41 8.20
C SER A 148 -4.01 10.92 6.78
N LEU A 149 -3.18 11.30 5.80
CA LEU A 149 -3.27 10.81 4.44
C LEU A 149 -3.10 9.28 4.39
N PHE A 150 -2.11 8.75 5.12
CA PHE A 150 -1.89 7.30 5.25
C PHE A 150 -3.11 6.59 5.83
N GLY A 151 -3.66 7.07 6.95
CA GLY A 151 -4.84 6.49 7.58
C GLY A 151 -6.07 6.52 6.67
N LEU A 152 -6.33 7.65 5.99
CA LEU A 152 -7.43 7.76 5.03
C LEU A 152 -7.27 6.81 3.85
N ALA A 153 -6.04 6.65 3.33
CA ALA A 153 -5.74 5.74 2.25
C ALA A 153 -6.03 4.28 2.61
N LEU A 154 -5.66 3.85 3.82
CA LEU A 154 -5.97 2.52 4.33
C LEU A 154 -7.49 2.30 4.41
N VAL A 155 -8.24 3.26 4.93
CA VAL A 155 -9.71 3.15 5.05
C VAL A 155 -10.37 3.15 3.66
N LEU A 156 -9.94 4.03 2.75
CA LEU A 156 -10.50 4.10 1.40
C LEU A 156 -10.33 2.77 0.65
N GLY A 157 -9.17 2.12 0.75
CA GLY A 157 -8.97 0.82 0.11
C GLY A 157 -9.97 -0.24 0.56
N VAL A 158 -10.36 -0.24 1.85
CA VAL A 158 -11.43 -1.12 2.35
C VAL A 158 -12.79 -0.76 1.75
N LEU A 159 -13.15 0.52 1.77
CA LEU A 159 -14.46 1.00 1.33
C LEU A 159 -14.68 0.86 -0.17
N LEU A 160 -13.62 0.92 -0.99
CA LEU A 160 -13.70 0.70 -2.43
C LEU A 160 -14.05 -0.75 -2.79
N ILE A 161 -13.60 -1.71 -1.99
CA ILE A 161 -13.79 -3.16 -2.25
C ILE A 161 -15.03 -3.71 -1.57
N LEU A 162 -15.54 -3.05 -0.53
CA LEU A 162 -16.77 -3.39 0.20
C LEU A 162 -17.99 -3.70 -0.72
N PRO A 163 -18.33 -2.90 -1.75
CA PRO A 163 -19.49 -3.16 -2.60
C PRO A 163 -19.31 -4.28 -3.63
N ILE A 164 -18.07 -4.66 -3.93
CA ILE A 164 -17.77 -5.61 -5.00
C ILE A 164 -18.08 -7.02 -4.48
N GLY A 165 -18.97 -7.77 -5.15
CA GLY A 165 -19.27 -9.14 -4.78
C GLY A 165 -18.08 -10.07 -5.04
N GLY A 166 -17.88 -11.09 -4.21
CA GLY A 166 -16.82 -12.09 -4.41
C GLY A 166 -17.01 -12.90 -5.71
N ALA A 167 -18.25 -13.05 -6.18
CA ALA A 167 -18.55 -13.65 -7.48
C ALA A 167 -18.20 -12.74 -8.67
N ASP A 168 -18.13 -11.42 -8.44
CA ASP A 168 -17.74 -10.43 -9.44
C ASP A 168 -16.22 -10.17 -9.42
N MET A 169 -15.50 -10.76 -8.45
CA MET A 169 -14.04 -10.69 -8.37
C MET A 169 -13.44 -11.80 -9.23
N PRO A 170 -12.66 -11.47 -10.27
CA PRO A 170 -12.00 -12.45 -11.13
C PRO A 170 -10.88 -13.22 -10.42
#